data_AF-A0A2E0EJH0-F1
#
_entry.id   AF-A0A2E0EJH0-F1
#
_cell.length_a   1.000
_cell.length_b   1.000
_cell.length_c   1.000
_cell.angle_alpha   90.00
_cell.angle_beta   90.00
_cell.angle_gamma   90.00
#
_symmetry.space_group_name_H-M   'P 1'
#
loop_
_entity.id
_entity.type
_entity.pdbx_description
1 polymer ?
#
loop_
_entity_poly.entity_id
_entity_poly.type
_entity_poly.pdbx_seq_one_letter_code
_entity_poly.pdbx_strand_id
1 'polypeptide(L)'
;MARSLNHEVVIIGGGSAGIATASSMLKRRPSLDIAIVEPSEDHYYQPGWTMVGGGVFEAPATRRTTASVMPKQATWLKQSAASFQPENNQVTLSDGATITYRLLIVAPGIRLAWEKIDGLEETLGKNGVTSNYRYDLAPYTWDLVRNLKSGRAIFSQPPMPIKCAGAPQKAMYLSCDAWMERGVLDDIDVEFRNAGGVLFGVKEYVPALMEYVEKYGIDLKLNQTLVAVDGPSKKAVFKTEAGEETVEFDMLHAVPPQVAPQFVADSPLANAESGFVDIDKFTLQHVRYPNVFGIGDAGSTPNAKTMAAARKQAPIVAVNALAQLDAKQPWADYDGYGSCPLTVERGKIVLAEFGYDGKLLPSFPKWVIDGTRPRRLSWLLKSEALPWVYWNGMLKGHEWLAKPQMKKAA
;
A
#
# COMPACT_ATOMS: atom_id res chain seq x y z
N MET A 1 11.92 37.48 -3.15
CA MET A 1 11.13 37.20 -1.93
C MET A 1 10.53 35.83 -2.07
N ALA A 2 10.67 34.95 -1.07
CA ALA A 2 10.02 33.64 -1.10
C ALA A 2 8.49 33.82 -1.16
N ARG A 3 7.82 33.12 -2.07
CA ARG A 3 6.36 33.19 -2.22
C ARG A 3 5.71 32.51 -1.02
N SER A 4 4.83 33.22 -0.31
CA SER A 4 4.01 32.65 0.75
C SER A 4 2.61 32.36 0.21
N LEU A 5 2.16 31.12 0.37
CA LEU A 5 0.82 30.67 0.05
C LEU A 5 0.04 30.44 1.36
N ASN A 6 -1.27 30.61 1.31
CA ASN A 6 -2.17 30.34 2.44
C ASN A 6 -3.35 29.54 1.93
N HIS A 7 -3.66 28.44 2.63
CA HIS A 7 -4.86 27.64 2.38
C HIS A 7 -5.50 27.24 3.71
N GLU A 8 -6.82 27.07 3.74
CA GLU A 8 -7.49 26.58 4.95
C GLU A 8 -7.03 25.15 5.29
N VAL A 9 -6.97 24.28 4.28
CA VAL A 9 -6.52 22.88 4.41
C VAL A 9 -5.38 22.61 3.44
N VAL A 10 -4.27 22.08 3.95
CA VAL A 10 -3.16 21.58 3.15
C VAL A 10 -3.09 20.07 3.28
N ILE A 11 -3.01 19.37 2.14
CA ILE A 11 -2.87 17.92 2.07
C ILE A 11 -1.54 17.60 1.38
N ILE A 12 -0.67 16.86 2.07
CA ILE A 12 0.61 16.40 1.50
C ILE A 12 0.41 15.00 0.92
N GLY A 13 0.58 14.88 -0.40
CA GLY A 13 0.41 13.66 -1.17
C GLY A 13 -0.95 13.60 -1.89
N GLY A 14 -0.91 13.44 -3.20
CA GLY A 14 -2.04 13.27 -4.10
C GLY A 14 -2.28 11.79 -4.47
N GLY A 15 -1.85 10.87 -3.61
CA GLY A 15 -2.12 9.44 -3.72
C GLY A 15 -3.55 9.05 -3.31
N SER A 16 -3.79 7.75 -3.12
CA SER A 16 -5.11 7.21 -2.79
C SER A 16 -5.74 7.88 -1.56
N ALA A 17 -4.97 8.01 -0.48
CA ALA A 17 -5.44 8.55 0.79
C ALA A 17 -5.71 10.07 0.73
N GLY A 18 -4.79 10.84 0.12
CA GLY A 18 -4.91 12.30 0.02
C GLY A 18 -6.11 12.73 -0.81
N ILE A 19 -6.26 12.20 -2.03
CA ILE A 19 -7.40 12.54 -2.91
C ILE A 19 -8.74 12.07 -2.32
N ALA A 20 -8.78 10.88 -1.71
CA ALA A 20 -10.00 10.39 -1.06
C ALA A 20 -10.42 11.28 0.11
N THR A 21 -9.46 11.74 0.92
CA THR A 21 -9.73 12.63 2.06
C THR A 21 -10.20 14.00 1.58
N ALA A 22 -9.51 14.59 0.61
CA ALA A 22 -9.93 15.86 -0.01
C ALA A 22 -11.36 15.80 -0.55
N SER A 23 -11.67 14.74 -1.31
CA SER A 23 -13.00 14.53 -1.88
C SER A 23 -14.08 14.33 -0.81
N SER A 24 -13.74 13.61 0.26
CA SER A 24 -14.61 13.37 1.40
C SER A 24 -14.92 14.66 2.17
N MET A 25 -13.92 15.52 2.37
CA MET A 25 -14.07 16.84 2.97
C MET A 25 -14.91 17.77 2.08
N LEU A 26 -14.59 17.87 0.79
CA LEU A 26 -15.33 18.71 -0.17
C LEU A 26 -16.79 18.29 -0.33
N LYS A 27 -17.11 17.00 -0.19
CA LYS A 27 -18.50 16.53 -0.16
C LYS A 27 -19.28 16.99 1.06
N ARG A 28 -18.61 17.14 2.21
CA ARG A 28 -19.23 17.61 3.46
C ARG A 28 -19.28 19.13 3.54
N ARG A 29 -18.25 19.81 3.03
CA ARG A 29 -18.11 21.27 3.03
C ARG A 29 -17.51 21.73 1.69
N PRO A 30 -18.35 21.95 0.66
CA PRO A 30 -17.89 22.29 -0.69
C PRO A 30 -17.13 23.60 -0.83
N SER A 31 -17.26 24.50 0.15
CA SER A 31 -16.60 25.81 0.18
C SER A 31 -15.20 25.80 0.76
N LEU A 32 -14.68 24.63 1.17
CA LEU A 32 -13.32 24.54 1.72
C LEU A 32 -12.27 24.94 0.70
N ASP A 33 -11.32 25.76 1.15
CA ASP A 33 -10.08 26.00 0.41
C ASP A 33 -9.07 24.90 0.73
N ILE A 34 -8.85 24.00 -0.23
CA ILE A 34 -7.94 22.86 -0.11
C ILE A 34 -6.82 22.96 -1.13
N ALA A 35 -5.58 22.89 -0.68
CA ALA A 35 -4.41 22.62 -1.52
C ALA A 35 -3.90 21.20 -1.34
N ILE A 36 -3.58 20.53 -2.45
CA ILE A 36 -2.94 19.21 -2.48
C ILE A 36 -1.55 19.37 -3.08
N VAL A 37 -0.53 19.08 -2.29
CA VAL A 37 0.88 19.10 -2.69
C VAL A 37 1.27 17.70 -3.21
N GLU A 38 1.47 17.59 -4.52
CA GLU A 38 1.78 16.31 -5.19
C GLU A 38 2.67 16.56 -6.41
N PRO A 39 3.91 16.06 -6.44
CA PRO A 39 4.83 16.30 -7.56
C PRO A 39 4.51 15.46 -8.81
N SER A 40 3.91 14.27 -8.67
CA SER A 40 3.71 13.31 -9.75
C SER A 40 2.63 13.76 -10.74
N GLU A 41 2.94 13.67 -12.04
CA GLU A 41 1.98 13.82 -13.13
C GLU A 41 1.01 12.65 -13.25
N ASP A 42 1.41 11.49 -12.73
CA ASP A 42 0.66 10.25 -12.83
C ASP A 42 0.18 9.77 -11.45
N HIS A 43 -1.04 9.26 -11.44
CA HIS A 43 -1.68 8.63 -10.30
C HIS A 43 -1.98 7.16 -10.61
N TYR A 44 -1.63 6.29 -9.66
CA TYR A 44 -1.66 4.83 -9.87
C TYR A 44 -2.63 4.11 -8.94
N TYR A 45 -3.41 3.19 -9.50
CA TYR A 45 -4.11 2.13 -8.78
C TYR A 45 -3.14 0.95 -8.54
N GLN A 46 -2.27 1.11 -7.55
CA GLN A 46 -1.19 0.16 -7.24
C GLN A 46 -1.65 -1.28 -6.93
N PRO A 47 -2.83 -1.53 -6.31
CA PRO A 47 -3.32 -2.91 -6.14
C PRO A 47 -3.47 -3.68 -7.45
N GLY A 48 -3.62 -2.97 -8.58
CA GLY A 48 -3.66 -3.56 -9.92
C GLY A 48 -2.31 -4.12 -10.39
N TRP A 49 -1.17 -3.71 -9.82
CA TRP A 49 0.15 -4.14 -10.30
C TRP A 49 0.42 -5.64 -10.10
N THR A 50 -0.14 -6.24 -9.05
CA THR A 50 -0.16 -7.70 -8.90
C THR A 50 -0.89 -8.38 -10.06
N MET A 51 -1.98 -7.79 -10.56
CA MET A 51 -2.75 -8.34 -11.69
C MET A 51 -2.02 -8.11 -13.02
N VAL A 52 -1.25 -7.02 -13.14
CA VAL A 52 -0.36 -6.78 -14.29
C VAL A 52 0.76 -7.81 -14.32
N GLY A 53 1.49 -8.00 -13.21
CA GLY A 53 2.55 -9.02 -13.11
C GLY A 53 2.03 -10.45 -13.21
N GLY A 54 0.74 -10.67 -12.98
CA GLY A 54 0.06 -11.92 -13.23
C GLY A 54 -0.57 -12.04 -14.61
N GLY A 55 -0.40 -11.07 -15.53
CA GLY A 55 -0.91 -11.11 -16.91
C GLY A 55 -2.43 -11.04 -17.06
N VAL A 56 -3.11 -10.35 -16.13
CA VAL A 56 -4.58 -10.19 -16.11
C VAL A 56 -4.97 -8.78 -16.52
N PHE A 57 -4.18 -7.78 -16.13
CA PHE A 57 -4.37 -6.38 -16.53
C PHE A 57 -3.21 -5.90 -17.38
N GLU A 58 -3.50 -4.94 -18.25
CA GLU A 58 -2.47 -4.12 -18.88
C GLU A 58 -2.05 -2.98 -17.94
N ALA A 59 -0.76 -2.65 -17.88
CA ALA A 59 -0.25 -1.60 -17.00
C ALA A 59 -0.99 -0.25 -17.14
N PRO A 60 -1.28 0.26 -18.36
CA PRO A 60 -2.00 1.52 -18.54
C PRO A 60 -3.38 1.57 -17.87
N ALA A 61 -4.07 0.43 -17.70
CA ALA A 61 -5.36 0.39 -17.01
C ALA A 61 -5.26 0.77 -15.52
N THR A 62 -4.06 0.71 -14.95
CA THR A 62 -3.76 1.07 -13.55
C THR A 62 -3.27 2.50 -13.39
N ARG A 63 -3.18 3.29 -14.46
CA ARG A 63 -2.64 4.67 -14.46
C ARG A 63 -3.67 5.67 -14.97
N ARG A 64 -3.76 6.83 -14.32
CA ARG A 64 -4.43 8.03 -14.83
C ARG A 64 -3.54 9.24 -14.56
N THR A 65 -3.71 10.33 -15.30
CA THR A 65 -3.02 11.58 -14.95
C THR A 65 -3.55 12.09 -13.61
N THR A 66 -2.67 12.63 -12.76
CA THR A 66 -3.02 13.23 -11.48
C THR A 66 -4.09 14.31 -11.65
N ALA A 67 -3.96 15.15 -12.68
CA ALA A 67 -4.96 16.16 -13.04
C ALA A 67 -6.37 15.57 -13.23
N SER A 68 -6.50 14.42 -13.89
CA SER A 68 -7.81 13.81 -14.19
C SER A 68 -8.54 13.25 -12.95
N VAL A 69 -7.80 12.96 -11.89
CA VAL A 69 -8.35 12.40 -10.65
C VAL A 69 -8.48 13.42 -9.53
N MET A 70 -7.79 14.55 -9.64
CA MET A 70 -7.85 15.65 -8.68
C MET A 70 -9.30 16.14 -8.46
N PRO A 71 -9.73 16.42 -7.22
CA PRO A 71 -11.02 17.04 -6.96
C PRO A 71 -11.07 18.43 -7.64
N LYS A 72 -12.16 18.73 -8.35
CA LYS A 72 -12.28 19.95 -9.16
C LYS A 72 -12.12 21.25 -8.36
N GLN A 73 -12.50 21.23 -7.09
CA GLN A 73 -12.43 22.38 -6.19
C GLN A 73 -11.08 22.52 -5.47
N ALA A 74 -10.21 21.50 -5.53
CA ALA A 74 -8.92 21.54 -4.86
C ALA A 74 -7.85 22.19 -5.76
N THR A 75 -6.97 22.98 -5.16
CA THR A 75 -5.78 23.51 -5.82
C THR A 75 -4.70 22.45 -5.84
N TRP A 76 -4.27 22.01 -7.03
CA TRP A 76 -3.10 21.14 -7.16
C TRP A 76 -1.82 21.98 -7.20
N LEU A 77 -0.98 21.78 -6.18
CA LEU A 77 0.37 22.33 -6.14
C LEU A 77 1.33 21.22 -6.58
N LYS A 78 1.78 21.31 -7.83
CA LYS A 78 2.72 20.34 -8.42
C LYS A 78 4.14 20.55 -7.92
N GLN A 79 4.34 20.27 -6.63
CA GLN A 79 5.57 20.45 -5.87
C GLN A 79 5.71 19.30 -4.87
N SER A 80 6.92 19.11 -4.34
CA SER A 80 7.16 18.22 -3.20
C SER A 80 7.16 19.02 -1.91
N ALA A 81 6.67 18.43 -0.82
CA ALA A 81 6.95 18.94 0.51
C ALA A 81 8.40 18.62 0.90
N ALA A 82 9.09 19.57 1.52
CA ALA A 82 10.48 19.44 1.95
C ALA A 82 10.60 19.33 3.47
N SER A 83 9.82 20.11 4.24
CA SER A 83 9.83 20.06 5.70
C SER A 83 8.57 20.63 6.32
N PHE A 84 8.35 20.32 7.61
CA PHE A 84 7.18 20.71 8.38
C PHE A 84 7.58 21.61 9.56
N GLN A 85 6.84 22.70 9.76
CA GLN A 85 6.95 23.60 10.91
C GLN A 85 5.59 23.67 11.61
N PRO A 86 5.15 22.61 12.32
CA PRO A 86 3.81 22.52 12.88
C PRO A 86 3.50 23.60 13.92
N GLU A 87 4.50 24.04 14.70
CA GLU A 87 4.34 25.14 15.66
C GLU A 87 3.95 26.47 15.01
N ASN A 88 4.31 26.65 13.73
CA ASN A 88 3.99 27.83 12.95
C ASN A 88 2.90 27.57 11.91
N ASN A 89 2.27 26.38 11.93
CA ASN A 89 1.32 25.91 10.93
C ASN A 89 1.80 26.11 9.48
N GLN A 90 3.04 25.70 9.22
CA GLN A 90 3.70 25.92 7.92
C GLN A 90 4.31 24.62 7.35
N VAL A 91 4.31 24.53 6.02
CA VAL A 91 5.05 23.55 5.23
C VAL A 91 5.99 24.29 4.28
N THR A 92 7.25 23.88 4.23
CA THR A 92 8.20 24.34 3.21
C THR A 92 8.18 23.36 2.03
N LEU A 93 8.08 23.89 0.81
CA LEU A 93 8.13 23.12 -0.43
C LEU A 93 9.56 22.96 -0.95
N SER A 94 9.77 22.05 -1.91
CA SER A 94 11.06 21.78 -2.53
C SER A 94 11.69 22.98 -3.26
N ASP A 95 10.88 23.94 -3.68
CA ASP A 95 11.34 25.19 -4.31
C ASP A 95 11.65 26.32 -3.31
N GLY A 96 11.53 26.02 -2.01
CA GLY A 96 11.71 26.98 -0.92
C GLY A 96 10.51 27.89 -0.65
N ALA A 97 9.40 27.75 -1.39
CA ALA A 97 8.15 28.42 -1.05
C ALA A 97 7.58 27.85 0.24
N THR A 98 6.77 28.66 0.94
CA THR A 98 6.11 28.24 2.17
C THR A 98 4.60 28.30 2.03
N ILE A 99 3.90 27.31 2.57
CA ILE A 99 2.44 27.27 2.65
C ILE A 99 2.04 27.29 4.12
N THR A 100 1.17 28.21 4.50
CA THR A 100 0.53 28.26 5.82
C THR A 100 -0.84 27.58 5.77
N TYR A 101 -1.25 26.95 6.88
CA TYR A 101 -2.50 26.19 6.96
C TYR A 101 -3.29 26.43 8.25
N ARG A 102 -4.60 26.15 8.23
CA ARG A 102 -5.38 25.93 9.47
C ARG A 102 -5.43 24.45 9.84
N LEU A 103 -5.48 23.57 8.84
CA LEU A 103 -5.36 22.12 8.99
C LEU A 103 -4.29 21.54 8.05
N LEU A 104 -3.58 20.53 8.52
CA LEU A 104 -2.65 19.74 7.74
C LEU A 104 -3.05 18.27 7.73
N ILE A 105 -3.11 17.66 6.55
CA ILE A 105 -3.29 16.21 6.38
C ILE A 105 -2.05 15.66 5.68
N VAL A 106 -1.39 14.70 6.31
CA VAL A 106 -0.13 14.12 5.82
C VAL A 106 -0.39 12.70 5.29
N ALA A 107 -0.32 12.57 3.96
CA ALA A 107 -0.64 11.36 3.20
C ALA A 107 0.39 10.97 2.10
N PRO A 108 1.71 11.15 2.27
CA PRO A 108 2.70 10.88 1.22
C PRO A 108 2.94 9.39 0.91
N GLY A 109 2.22 8.48 1.56
CA GLY A 109 2.40 7.04 1.41
C GLY A 109 3.64 6.53 2.15
N ILE A 110 4.30 5.52 1.56
CA ILE A 110 5.48 4.85 2.10
C ILE A 110 6.59 4.82 1.04
N ARG A 111 7.84 4.90 1.49
CA ARG A 111 9.02 4.81 0.64
C ARG A 111 9.49 3.36 0.51
N LEU A 112 9.79 2.96 -0.72
CA LEU A 112 10.45 1.68 -1.01
C LEU A 112 11.96 1.91 -0.89
N ALA A 113 12.59 1.28 0.10
CA ALA A 113 14.01 1.45 0.39
C ALA A 113 14.85 0.43 -0.36
N TRP A 114 14.88 0.55 -1.70
CA TRP A 114 15.63 -0.34 -2.59
C TRP A 114 17.10 -0.38 -2.22
N GLU A 115 17.64 0.77 -1.80
CA GLU A 115 19.03 0.97 -1.39
C GLU A 115 19.46 0.14 -0.17
N LYS A 116 18.51 -0.50 0.52
CA LYS A 116 18.79 -1.39 1.67
C LYS A 116 19.11 -2.83 1.27
N ILE A 117 19.04 -3.16 -0.02
CA ILE A 117 19.45 -4.46 -0.56
C ILE A 117 20.59 -4.18 -1.53
N ASP A 118 21.78 -4.62 -1.17
CA ASP A 118 23.00 -4.35 -1.95
C ASP A 118 22.87 -4.92 -3.38
N GLY A 119 23.25 -4.13 -4.38
CA GLY A 119 23.17 -4.49 -5.80
C GLY A 119 21.76 -4.59 -6.42
N LEU A 120 20.67 -4.35 -5.66
CA LEU A 120 19.31 -4.54 -6.17
C LEU A 120 18.92 -3.52 -7.24
N GLU A 121 19.17 -2.22 -7.00
CA GLU A 121 18.74 -1.15 -7.91
C GLU A 121 19.36 -1.29 -9.29
N GLU A 122 20.63 -1.72 -9.33
CA GLU A 122 21.43 -1.90 -10.53
C GLU A 122 20.90 -3.00 -11.41
N THR A 123 20.08 -3.93 -10.90
CA THR A 123 19.59 -5.10 -11.65
C THR A 123 18.07 -5.17 -11.84
N LEU A 124 17.29 -4.28 -11.21
CA LEU A 124 15.82 -4.27 -11.39
C LEU A 124 15.43 -4.06 -12.87
N GLY A 125 14.59 -4.96 -13.39
CA GLY A 125 14.14 -4.92 -14.78
C GLY A 125 15.06 -5.65 -15.77
N LYS A 126 16.09 -6.33 -15.27
CA LYS A 126 17.03 -7.14 -16.05
C LYS A 126 17.56 -8.30 -15.22
N ASN A 127 18.34 -9.19 -15.83
CA ASN A 127 18.94 -10.37 -15.20
C ASN A 127 17.95 -11.28 -14.44
N GLY A 128 16.66 -11.26 -14.79
CA GLY A 128 15.63 -12.04 -14.08
C GLY A 128 15.14 -11.40 -12.78
N VAL A 129 15.55 -10.17 -12.45
CA VAL A 129 15.16 -9.48 -11.20
C VAL A 129 14.04 -8.48 -11.45
N THR A 130 12.94 -8.62 -10.72
CA THR A 130 11.72 -7.85 -10.91
C THR A 130 11.02 -7.49 -9.59
N SER A 131 10.02 -6.62 -9.64
CA SER A 131 9.15 -6.32 -8.51
C SER A 131 7.82 -5.69 -8.93
N ASN A 132 6.70 -6.26 -8.47
CA ASN A 132 5.37 -5.67 -8.68
C ASN A 132 5.13 -4.38 -7.86
N TYR A 133 6.12 -3.91 -7.09
CA TYR A 133 6.04 -2.67 -6.31
C TYR A 133 6.44 -1.42 -7.10
N ARG A 134 6.87 -1.57 -8.36
CA ARG A 134 7.17 -0.49 -9.31
C ARG A 134 6.31 -0.67 -10.58
N TYR A 135 5.73 0.42 -11.07
CA TYR A 135 4.79 0.41 -12.21
C TYR A 135 5.38 -0.23 -13.47
N ASP A 136 6.62 0.14 -13.81
CA ASP A 136 7.35 -0.31 -15.01
C ASP A 136 7.85 -1.75 -14.91
N LEU A 137 7.95 -2.31 -13.70
CA LEU A 137 8.45 -3.67 -13.47
C LEU A 137 7.33 -4.73 -13.42
N ALA A 138 6.08 -4.33 -13.17
CA ALA A 138 4.98 -5.29 -13.16
C ALA A 138 4.82 -6.00 -14.53
N PRO A 139 4.87 -5.32 -15.69
CA PRO A 139 4.90 -6.01 -16.99
C PRO A 139 6.09 -6.95 -17.15
N TYR A 140 7.29 -6.54 -16.71
CA TYR A 140 8.48 -7.37 -16.78
C TYR A 140 8.36 -8.65 -15.91
N THR A 141 7.68 -8.57 -14.77
CA THR A 141 7.33 -9.76 -13.98
C THR A 141 6.55 -10.76 -14.80
N TRP A 142 5.53 -10.30 -15.54
CA TRP A 142 4.75 -11.19 -16.40
C TRP A 142 5.59 -11.76 -17.56
N ASP A 143 6.49 -10.97 -18.13
CA ASP A 143 7.42 -11.44 -19.18
C ASP A 143 8.33 -12.57 -18.68
N LEU A 144 8.89 -12.43 -17.47
CA LEU A 144 9.70 -13.48 -16.84
C LEU A 144 8.87 -14.74 -16.60
N VAL A 145 7.66 -14.61 -16.04
CA VAL A 145 6.75 -15.74 -15.83
C VAL A 145 6.41 -16.43 -17.15
N ARG A 146 6.18 -15.68 -18.23
CA ARG A 146 5.88 -16.22 -19.56
C ARG A 146 7.03 -17.04 -20.15
N ASN A 147 8.26 -16.61 -19.92
CA ASN A 147 9.45 -17.18 -20.54
C ASN A 147 10.11 -18.28 -19.72
N LEU A 148 10.01 -18.28 -18.39
CA LEU A 148 10.57 -19.33 -17.55
C LEU A 148 9.85 -20.67 -17.79
N LYS A 149 10.63 -21.72 -18.08
CA LYS A 149 10.18 -23.10 -18.32
C LYS A 149 10.77 -24.11 -17.35
N SER A 150 11.94 -23.81 -16.80
CA SER A 150 12.64 -24.61 -15.82
C SER A 150 13.59 -23.72 -15.02
N GLY A 151 14.07 -24.20 -13.87
CA GLY A 151 15.06 -23.48 -13.05
C GLY A 151 14.46 -22.96 -11.74
N ARG A 152 15.03 -21.90 -11.16
CA ARG A 152 14.60 -21.42 -9.83
C ARG A 152 13.90 -20.08 -9.84
N ALA A 153 12.72 -19.99 -9.22
CA ALA A 153 11.97 -18.76 -9.02
C ALA A 153 11.85 -18.41 -7.53
N ILE A 154 12.47 -17.31 -7.11
CA ILE A 154 12.47 -16.84 -5.72
C ILE A 154 11.56 -15.62 -5.58
N PHE A 155 10.68 -15.65 -4.60
CA PHE A 155 9.82 -14.52 -4.21
C PHE A 155 10.20 -14.09 -2.80
N SER A 156 10.61 -12.82 -2.61
CA SER A 156 11.01 -12.32 -1.30
C SER A 156 9.95 -11.44 -0.65
N GLN A 157 9.90 -11.48 0.69
CA GLN A 157 9.10 -10.57 1.50
C GLN A 157 9.98 -9.97 2.62
N PRO A 158 10.08 -8.63 2.72
CA PRO A 158 10.87 -7.94 3.74
C PRO A 158 10.16 -7.95 5.10
N PRO A 159 10.84 -7.50 6.17
CA PRO A 159 10.20 -7.22 7.45
C PRO A 159 9.06 -6.20 7.36
N MET A 160 8.16 -6.23 8.34
CA MET A 160 7.16 -5.17 8.53
C MET A 160 7.83 -3.84 8.91
N PRO A 161 7.27 -2.68 8.53
CA PRO A 161 6.04 -2.52 7.76
C PRO A 161 6.23 -2.70 6.24
N ILE A 162 5.15 -3.10 5.56
CA ILE A 162 5.08 -3.27 4.11
C ILE A 162 3.68 -2.88 3.63
N LYS A 163 3.56 -2.13 2.53
CA LYS A 163 2.24 -1.90 1.90
C LYS A 163 1.77 -3.20 1.24
N CYS A 164 0.55 -3.61 1.56
CA CYS A 164 -0.06 -4.84 1.09
C CYS A 164 0.83 -6.08 1.31
N ALA A 165 1.02 -6.49 2.58
CA ALA A 165 1.82 -7.66 2.96
C ALA A 165 1.53 -8.97 2.20
N GLY A 166 0.32 -9.15 1.68
CA GLY A 166 0.01 -10.31 0.82
C GLY A 166 0.50 -10.21 -0.63
N ALA A 167 0.94 -9.05 -1.12
CA ALA A 167 1.31 -8.88 -2.53
C ALA A 167 2.51 -9.74 -3.00
N PRO A 168 3.56 -9.98 -2.20
CA PRO A 168 4.64 -10.90 -2.57
C PRO A 168 4.10 -12.32 -2.82
N GLN A 169 3.24 -12.80 -1.93
CA GLN A 169 2.56 -14.10 -2.07
C GLN A 169 1.66 -14.14 -3.31
N LYS A 170 0.90 -13.08 -3.59
CA LYS A 170 0.03 -13.03 -4.78
C LYS A 170 0.84 -13.11 -6.08
N ALA A 171 2.00 -12.48 -6.14
CA ALA A 171 2.89 -12.57 -7.30
C ALA A 171 3.36 -14.01 -7.51
N MET A 172 3.76 -14.67 -6.42
CA MET A 172 4.14 -16.08 -6.42
C MET A 172 2.99 -16.99 -6.88
N TYR A 173 1.82 -16.90 -6.24
CA TYR A 173 0.68 -17.75 -6.55
C TYR A 173 0.23 -17.60 -8.00
N LEU A 174 0.15 -16.37 -8.52
CA LEU A 174 -0.21 -16.13 -9.94
C LEU A 174 0.85 -16.65 -10.91
N SER A 175 2.13 -16.62 -10.53
CA SER A 175 3.21 -17.20 -11.33
C SER A 175 3.10 -18.72 -11.38
N CYS A 176 2.91 -19.36 -10.22
CA CYS A 176 2.73 -20.81 -10.10
C CYS A 176 1.51 -21.30 -10.87
N ASP A 177 0.40 -20.58 -10.76
CA ASP A 177 -0.82 -20.88 -11.50
C ASP A 177 -0.59 -20.84 -13.01
N ALA A 178 0.09 -19.81 -13.51
CA ALA A 178 0.44 -19.71 -14.93
C ALA A 178 1.43 -20.80 -15.38
N TRP A 179 2.38 -21.22 -14.55
CA TRP A 179 3.29 -22.34 -14.86
C TRP A 179 2.56 -23.68 -14.85
N MET A 180 1.64 -23.90 -13.90
CA MET A 180 0.80 -25.08 -13.81
C MET A 180 -0.12 -25.20 -15.03
N GLU A 181 -0.79 -24.12 -15.44
CA GLU A 181 -1.62 -24.09 -16.66
C GLU A 181 -0.84 -24.44 -17.93
N ARG A 182 0.46 -24.12 -17.96
CA ARG A 182 1.36 -24.44 -19.08
C ARG A 182 2.04 -25.80 -18.97
N GLY A 183 1.85 -26.52 -17.86
CA GLY A 183 2.46 -27.83 -17.61
C GLY A 183 3.97 -27.78 -17.40
N VAL A 184 4.52 -26.67 -16.89
CA VAL A 184 5.97 -26.50 -16.65
C VAL A 184 6.32 -26.22 -15.18
N LEU A 185 5.33 -26.25 -14.27
CA LEU A 185 5.58 -25.97 -12.86
C LEU A 185 6.52 -26.99 -12.23
N ASP A 186 6.40 -28.27 -12.61
CA ASP A 186 7.21 -29.37 -12.04
C ASP A 186 8.71 -29.24 -12.37
N ASP A 187 9.07 -28.42 -13.37
CA ASP A 187 10.45 -28.14 -13.76
C ASP A 187 11.01 -26.86 -13.08
N ILE A 188 10.21 -26.18 -12.25
CA ILE A 188 10.55 -24.90 -11.62
C ILE A 188 10.58 -25.03 -10.10
N ASP A 189 11.76 -24.87 -9.50
CA ASP A 189 11.93 -24.75 -8.05
C ASP A 189 11.37 -23.39 -7.58
N VAL A 190 10.22 -23.39 -6.92
CA VAL A 190 9.62 -22.15 -6.40
C VAL A 190 9.92 -21.99 -4.91
N GLU A 191 10.56 -20.89 -4.54
CA GLU A 191 10.84 -20.54 -3.14
C GLU A 191 10.11 -19.25 -2.71
N PHE A 192 9.49 -19.28 -1.54
CA PHE A 192 9.01 -18.08 -0.85
C PHE A 192 9.87 -17.79 0.37
N ARG A 193 10.71 -16.76 0.28
CA ARG A 193 11.63 -16.35 1.35
C ARG A 193 11.08 -15.13 2.08
N ASN A 194 10.48 -15.38 3.25
CA ASN A 194 9.81 -14.39 4.06
C ASN A 194 10.66 -14.05 5.29
N ALA A 195 10.92 -12.76 5.50
CA ALA A 195 11.66 -12.29 6.68
C ALA A 195 10.87 -12.47 7.99
N GLY A 196 9.55 -12.59 7.93
CA GLY A 196 8.71 -12.84 9.09
C GLY A 196 8.62 -14.32 9.48
N GLY A 197 8.23 -14.58 10.73
CA GLY A 197 8.07 -15.93 11.29
C GLY A 197 6.72 -16.61 10.99
N VAL A 198 5.84 -16.01 10.17
CA VAL A 198 4.55 -16.59 9.78
C VAL A 198 4.20 -16.21 8.34
N LEU A 199 3.43 -17.07 7.65
CA LEU A 199 2.97 -16.83 6.27
C LEU A 199 2.02 -15.62 6.16
N PHE A 200 1.07 -15.49 7.09
CA PHE A 200 0.13 -14.38 7.12
C PHE A 200 -0.21 -13.99 8.56
N GLY A 201 -0.38 -12.69 8.81
CA GLY A 201 -0.54 -12.14 10.17
C GLY A 201 -1.88 -12.45 10.85
N VAL A 202 -2.83 -13.03 10.12
CA VAL A 202 -4.15 -13.42 10.65
C VAL A 202 -4.36 -14.90 10.41
N LYS A 203 -4.30 -15.69 11.49
CA LYS A 203 -4.20 -17.15 11.47
C LYS A 203 -5.36 -17.84 10.75
N GLU A 204 -6.56 -17.25 10.75
CA GLU A 204 -7.75 -17.82 10.14
C GLU A 204 -7.65 -17.93 8.61
N TYR A 205 -6.76 -17.16 7.97
CA TYR A 205 -6.51 -17.25 6.54
C TYR A 205 -5.35 -18.19 6.18
N VAL A 206 -4.50 -18.58 7.15
CA VAL A 206 -3.30 -19.39 6.90
C VAL A 206 -3.62 -20.78 6.35
N PRO A 207 -4.61 -21.54 6.85
CA PRO A 207 -4.92 -22.86 6.31
C PRO A 207 -5.20 -22.85 4.81
N ALA A 208 -6.04 -21.91 4.35
CA ALA A 208 -6.36 -21.78 2.93
C ALA A 208 -5.16 -21.34 2.08
N LEU A 209 -4.20 -20.61 2.65
CA LEU A 209 -2.96 -20.25 1.94
C LEU A 209 -1.98 -21.42 1.88
N MET A 210 -1.90 -22.23 2.95
CA MET A 210 -1.06 -23.44 2.98
C MET A 210 -1.54 -24.48 1.97
N GLU A 211 -2.85 -24.63 1.75
CA GLU A 211 -3.37 -25.47 0.66
C GLU A 211 -2.76 -25.10 -0.70
N TYR A 212 -2.52 -23.81 -0.96
CA TYR A 212 -1.88 -23.34 -2.20
C TYR A 212 -0.36 -23.46 -2.19
N VAL A 213 0.28 -23.31 -1.03
CA VAL A 213 1.72 -23.60 -0.86
C VAL A 213 1.98 -25.07 -1.23
N GLU A 214 1.17 -25.99 -0.70
CA GLU A 214 1.25 -27.42 -0.97
C GLU A 214 0.88 -27.75 -2.42
N LYS A 215 -0.25 -27.20 -2.93
CA LYS A 215 -0.71 -27.40 -4.31
C LYS A 215 0.36 -27.06 -5.35
N TYR A 216 1.14 -26.00 -5.11
CA TYR A 216 2.16 -25.53 -6.04
C TYR A 216 3.58 -26.02 -5.71
N GLY A 217 3.75 -26.86 -4.69
CA GLY A 217 5.08 -27.34 -4.30
C GLY A 217 6.04 -26.24 -3.86
N ILE A 218 5.53 -25.16 -3.28
CA ILE A 218 6.34 -23.99 -2.88
C ILE A 218 7.18 -24.33 -1.64
N ASP A 219 8.49 -24.11 -1.73
CA ASP A 219 9.39 -24.15 -0.57
C ASP A 219 9.25 -22.85 0.25
N LEU A 220 8.46 -22.93 1.31
CA LEU A 220 8.20 -21.83 2.24
C LEU A 220 9.34 -21.72 3.27
N LYS A 221 10.16 -20.68 3.16
CA LYS A 221 11.23 -20.37 4.11
C LYS A 221 10.91 -19.11 4.90
N LEU A 222 10.77 -19.26 6.21
CA LEU A 222 10.51 -18.17 7.17
C LEU A 222 11.82 -17.68 7.81
N ASN A 223 11.80 -16.48 8.39
CA ASN A 223 12.98 -15.83 8.96
C ASN A 223 14.14 -15.66 7.95
N GLN A 224 13.81 -15.41 6.68
CA GLN A 224 14.76 -15.24 5.57
C GLN A 224 14.68 -13.81 5.02
N THR A 225 15.75 -13.01 5.20
CA THR A 225 15.77 -11.62 4.73
C THR A 225 16.70 -11.47 3.54
N LEU A 226 16.19 -11.02 2.39
CA LEU A 226 17.02 -10.66 1.23
C LEU A 226 17.90 -9.45 1.58
N VAL A 227 19.22 -9.58 1.46
CA VAL A 227 20.18 -8.52 1.82
C VAL A 227 21.09 -8.06 0.67
N ALA A 228 21.33 -8.91 -0.32
CA ALA A 228 22.10 -8.54 -1.51
C ALA A 228 21.64 -9.32 -2.76
N VAL A 229 21.88 -8.74 -3.94
CA VAL A 229 21.63 -9.36 -5.25
C VAL A 229 22.78 -9.06 -6.19
N ASP A 230 23.49 -10.11 -6.63
CA ASP A 230 24.37 -10.06 -7.79
C ASP A 230 23.57 -10.50 -9.02
N GLY A 231 23.01 -9.52 -9.73
CA GLY A 231 22.23 -9.73 -10.94
C GLY A 231 23.01 -10.46 -12.06
N PRO A 232 24.19 -9.98 -12.48
CA PRO A 232 25.00 -10.63 -13.52
C PRO A 232 25.30 -12.11 -13.25
N SER A 233 25.61 -12.47 -12.00
CA SER A 233 25.84 -13.86 -11.61
C SER A 233 24.56 -14.61 -11.24
N LYS A 234 23.40 -13.94 -11.28
CA LYS A 234 22.08 -14.42 -10.84
C LYS A 234 22.08 -15.04 -9.44
N LYS A 235 22.70 -14.35 -8.48
CA LYS A 235 22.81 -14.80 -7.08
C LYS A 235 22.12 -13.84 -6.13
N ALA A 236 21.32 -14.37 -5.22
CA ALA A 236 20.68 -13.63 -4.15
C ALA A 236 21.23 -14.09 -2.80
N VAL A 237 21.50 -13.14 -1.90
CA VAL A 237 22.00 -13.42 -0.55
C VAL A 237 20.89 -13.17 0.45
N PHE A 238 20.59 -14.19 1.25
CA PHE A 238 19.61 -14.14 2.32
C PHE A 238 20.30 -14.24 3.67
N LYS A 239 19.98 -13.31 4.59
CA LYS A 239 20.30 -13.44 6.00
C LYS A 239 19.31 -14.39 6.65
N THR A 240 19.85 -15.40 7.33
CA THR A 240 19.13 -16.47 8.02
C THR A 240 19.58 -16.55 9.49
N GLU A 241 18.95 -17.42 10.28
CA GLU A 241 19.41 -17.73 11.65
C GLU A 241 20.79 -18.41 11.67
N ALA A 242 21.14 -19.16 10.63
CA ALA A 242 22.42 -19.88 10.51
C ALA A 242 23.55 -19.04 9.89
N GLY A 243 23.27 -17.79 9.49
CA GLY A 243 24.20 -16.93 8.76
C GLY A 243 23.65 -16.52 7.39
N GLU A 244 24.54 -16.06 6.51
CA GLU A 244 24.16 -15.69 5.14
C GLU A 244 24.17 -16.92 4.22
N GLU A 245 23.11 -17.05 3.42
CA GLU A 245 22.94 -18.09 2.41
C GLU A 245 22.91 -17.43 1.03
N THR A 246 23.76 -17.89 0.11
CA THR A 246 23.74 -17.45 -1.29
C THR A 246 23.04 -18.48 -2.16
N VAL A 247 22.08 -18.03 -2.97
CA VAL A 247 21.20 -18.89 -3.76
C VAL A 247 21.16 -18.38 -5.20
N GLU A 248 21.34 -19.28 -6.15
CA GLU A 248 21.19 -18.97 -7.57
C GLU A 248 19.70 -18.89 -7.95
N PHE A 249 19.33 -18.01 -8.88
CA PHE A 249 17.96 -17.87 -9.34
C PHE A 249 17.88 -17.70 -10.86
N ASP A 250 16.76 -18.06 -11.47
CA ASP A 250 16.41 -17.67 -12.84
C ASP A 250 15.39 -16.53 -12.86
N MET A 251 14.58 -16.43 -11.81
CA MET A 251 13.68 -15.34 -11.56
C MET A 251 13.73 -14.94 -10.08
N LEU A 252 13.89 -13.65 -9.79
CA LEU A 252 13.80 -13.08 -8.46
C LEU A 252 12.75 -11.97 -8.45
N HIS A 253 11.61 -12.21 -7.81
CA HIS A 253 10.66 -11.15 -7.46
C HIS A 253 11.06 -10.56 -6.10
N ALA A 254 11.85 -9.49 -6.14
CA ALA A 254 12.38 -8.81 -4.96
C ALA A 254 11.41 -7.77 -4.41
N VAL A 255 11.27 -7.73 -3.08
CA VAL A 255 10.50 -6.69 -2.40
C VAL A 255 11.39 -6.03 -1.34
N PRO A 256 11.64 -4.72 -1.44
CA PRO A 256 12.59 -4.03 -0.58
C PRO A 256 11.94 -3.71 0.78
N PRO A 257 12.73 -3.53 1.84
CA PRO A 257 12.25 -2.91 3.07
C PRO A 257 11.49 -1.61 2.77
N GLN A 258 10.43 -1.34 3.53
CA GLN A 258 9.63 -0.14 3.34
C GLN A 258 9.67 0.73 4.59
N VAL A 259 9.85 2.03 4.39
CA VAL A 259 10.11 2.99 5.46
C VAL A 259 9.29 4.25 5.24
N ALA A 260 9.14 5.07 6.28
CA ALA A 260 8.54 6.38 6.13
C ALA A 260 9.31 7.22 5.08
N PRO A 261 8.63 8.08 4.31
CA PRO A 261 9.31 9.07 3.49
C PRO A 261 10.26 9.92 4.34
N GLN A 262 11.48 10.15 3.86
CA GLN A 262 12.57 10.73 4.67
C GLN A 262 12.19 12.09 5.28
N PHE A 263 11.57 12.97 4.48
CA PHE A 263 11.10 14.29 4.93
C PHE A 263 10.01 14.24 6.02
N VAL A 264 9.32 13.10 6.18
CA VAL A 264 8.40 12.85 7.31
C VAL A 264 9.19 12.36 8.51
N ALA A 265 10.08 11.37 8.31
CA ALA A 265 10.89 10.76 9.37
C ALA A 265 11.79 11.78 10.09
N ASP A 266 12.33 12.74 9.34
CA ASP A 266 13.19 13.81 9.88
C ASP A 266 12.39 14.98 10.48
N SER A 267 11.07 14.91 10.47
CA SER A 267 10.21 16.03 10.87
C SER A 267 9.73 15.94 12.31
N PRO A 268 9.28 17.07 12.90
CA PRO A 268 8.62 17.05 14.20
C PRO A 268 7.32 16.23 14.25
N LEU A 269 6.78 15.79 13.10
CA LEU A 269 5.57 14.96 13.01
C LEU A 269 5.85 13.46 13.17
N ALA A 270 7.13 13.05 13.15
CA ALA A 270 7.50 11.65 13.18
C ALA A 270 7.24 11.00 14.54
N ASN A 271 6.78 9.76 14.50
CA ASN A 271 6.83 8.83 15.61
C ASN A 271 8.27 8.35 15.77
N ALA A 272 8.82 8.42 16.98
CA ALA A 272 10.24 8.21 17.24
C ALA A 272 10.76 6.82 16.85
N GLU A 273 9.91 5.78 16.94
CA GLU A 273 10.31 4.40 16.64
C GLU A 273 10.14 4.06 15.17
N SER A 274 9.01 4.47 14.58
CA SER A 274 8.63 4.02 13.23
C SER A 274 8.99 5.01 12.11
N GLY A 275 9.23 6.29 12.45
CA GLY A 275 9.46 7.39 11.50
C GLY A 275 8.22 7.87 10.74
N PHE A 276 7.08 7.17 10.87
CA PHE A 276 5.80 7.55 10.27
C PHE A 276 5.14 8.68 11.06
N VAL A 277 4.09 9.30 10.51
CA VAL A 277 3.36 10.38 11.19
C VAL A 277 2.74 9.86 12.48
N ASP A 278 3.03 10.52 13.61
CA ASP A 278 2.65 10.09 14.95
C ASP A 278 1.20 10.41 15.27
N ILE A 279 0.31 9.43 15.13
CA ILE A 279 -1.13 9.63 15.23
C ILE A 279 -1.77 8.74 16.29
N ASP A 280 -2.85 9.24 16.89
CA ASP A 280 -3.77 8.41 17.64
C ASP A 280 -4.42 7.39 16.68
N LYS A 281 -4.38 6.12 17.08
CA LYS A 281 -4.77 5.02 16.19
C LYS A 281 -6.27 5.02 15.83
N PHE A 282 -7.12 5.61 16.66
CA PHE A 282 -8.56 5.64 16.42
C PHE A 282 -8.99 6.88 15.63
N THR A 283 -8.57 8.06 16.07
CA THR A 283 -9.01 9.34 15.52
C THR A 283 -8.19 9.77 14.30
N LEU A 284 -6.98 9.22 14.14
CA LEU A 284 -5.99 9.57 13.11
C LEU A 284 -5.44 11.00 13.22
N GLN A 285 -5.74 11.67 14.35
CA GLN A 285 -5.20 12.97 14.72
C GLN A 285 -3.76 12.81 15.22
N HIS A 286 -2.90 13.77 14.92
CA HIS A 286 -1.53 13.77 15.44
C HIS A 286 -1.55 13.94 16.97
N VAL A 287 -0.74 13.14 17.66
CA VAL A 287 -0.78 13.05 19.14
C VAL A 287 -0.36 14.33 19.86
N ARG A 288 0.44 15.19 19.19
CA ARG A 288 0.91 16.49 19.73
C ARG A 288 0.28 17.72 19.07
N TYR A 289 -0.25 17.61 17.86
CA TYR A 289 -0.67 18.77 17.05
C TYR A 289 -2.13 18.57 16.63
N PRO A 290 -3.11 19.15 17.34
CA PRO A 290 -4.52 18.87 17.13
C PRO A 290 -5.03 19.18 15.72
N ASN A 291 -4.39 20.10 15.00
CA ASN A 291 -4.74 20.46 13.63
C ASN A 291 -3.98 19.67 12.54
N VAL A 292 -3.24 18.63 12.93
CA VAL A 292 -2.52 17.75 12.01
C VAL A 292 -3.13 16.35 12.06
N PHE A 293 -3.30 15.72 10.89
CA PHE A 293 -3.79 14.36 10.73
C PHE A 293 -2.86 13.55 9.84
N GLY A 294 -2.71 12.27 10.13
CA GLY A 294 -1.93 11.32 9.31
C GLY A 294 -2.83 10.23 8.75
N ILE A 295 -2.59 9.80 7.51
CA ILE A 295 -3.46 8.81 6.85
C ILE A 295 -2.72 7.89 5.89
N GLY A 296 -3.26 6.67 5.73
CA GLY A 296 -2.79 5.69 4.77
C GLY A 296 -1.46 5.10 5.23
N ASP A 297 -0.60 4.80 4.27
CA ASP A 297 0.68 4.17 4.58
C ASP A 297 1.61 5.10 5.36
N ALA A 298 1.36 6.42 5.38
CA ALA A 298 2.16 7.41 6.09
C ALA A 298 1.88 7.50 7.60
N GLY A 299 0.74 6.98 8.07
CA GLY A 299 0.39 7.00 9.50
C GLY A 299 1.07 5.90 10.30
N SER A 300 1.29 6.14 11.60
CA SER A 300 1.86 5.17 12.56
C SER A 300 0.85 4.13 13.08
N THR A 301 -0.35 4.03 12.50
CA THR A 301 -1.36 3.06 12.92
C THR A 301 -0.87 1.61 12.75
N PRO A 302 -1.17 0.70 13.69
CA PRO A 302 -0.64 -0.67 13.68
C PRO A 302 -1.38 -1.63 12.74
N ASN A 303 -2.29 -1.14 11.88
CA ASN A 303 -3.03 -1.96 10.92
C ASN A 303 -2.24 -2.26 9.65
N ALA A 304 -2.75 -3.18 8.82
CA ALA A 304 -2.19 -3.42 7.51
C ALA A 304 -2.31 -2.18 6.60
N LYS A 305 -1.15 -1.73 6.09
CA LYS A 305 -1.01 -0.63 5.12
C LYS A 305 -1.57 -1.03 3.76
N THR A 306 -2.84 -0.72 3.51
CA THR A 306 -3.59 -1.14 2.32
C THR A 306 -4.48 -0.01 1.81
N MET A 307 -4.79 -0.03 0.51
CA MET A 307 -5.77 0.90 -0.05
C MET A 307 -7.15 0.76 0.61
N ALA A 308 -7.54 -0.47 1.01
CA ALA A 308 -8.79 -0.71 1.72
C ALA A 308 -8.83 -0.03 3.10
N ALA A 309 -7.70 -0.02 3.82
CA ALA A 309 -7.54 0.77 5.04
C ALA A 309 -7.64 2.26 4.75
N ALA A 310 -6.87 2.78 3.79
CA ALA A 310 -6.94 4.19 3.39
C ALA A 310 -8.37 4.65 3.02
N ARG A 311 -9.15 3.77 2.37
CA ARG A 311 -10.56 4.01 2.03
C ARG A 311 -11.45 4.20 3.26
N LYS A 312 -11.22 3.46 4.36
CA LYS A 312 -11.95 3.61 5.63
C LYS A 312 -11.42 4.78 6.46
N GLN A 313 -10.12 5.05 6.39
CA GLN A 313 -9.48 6.13 7.13
C GLN A 313 -9.87 7.51 6.57
N ALA A 314 -9.99 7.67 5.25
CA ALA A 314 -10.31 8.95 4.62
C ALA A 314 -11.56 9.65 5.17
N PRO A 315 -12.71 8.97 5.34
CA PRO A 315 -13.88 9.61 5.94
C PRO A 315 -13.75 9.86 7.45
N ILE A 316 -12.92 9.09 8.16
CA ILE A 316 -12.64 9.33 9.59
C ILE A 316 -11.84 10.63 9.73
N VAL A 317 -10.76 10.78 8.97
CA VAL A 317 -9.98 12.03 8.93
C VAL A 317 -10.87 13.19 8.49
N ALA A 318 -11.68 13.03 7.43
CA ALA A 318 -12.54 14.12 6.97
C ALA A 318 -13.52 14.61 8.06
N VAL A 319 -14.12 13.68 8.83
CA VAL A 319 -15.03 14.04 9.92
C VAL A 319 -14.29 14.70 11.08
N ASN A 320 -13.18 14.12 11.53
CA ASN A 320 -12.44 14.62 12.68
C ASN A 320 -11.70 15.93 12.37
N ALA A 321 -11.16 16.09 11.17
CA ALA A 321 -10.52 17.32 10.74
C ALA A 321 -11.54 18.47 10.61
N LEU A 322 -12.72 18.21 10.05
CA LEU A 322 -13.80 19.20 10.03
C LEU A 322 -14.28 19.58 11.43
N ALA A 323 -14.37 18.61 12.36
CA ALA A 323 -14.66 18.89 13.75
C ALA A 323 -13.59 19.82 14.37
N GLN A 324 -12.31 19.55 14.10
CA GLN A 324 -11.20 20.39 14.56
C GLN A 324 -11.27 21.82 14.00
N LEU A 325 -11.63 22.01 12.72
CA LEU A 325 -11.86 23.35 12.14
C LEU A 325 -12.97 24.12 12.86
N ASP A 326 -13.97 23.39 13.35
CA ASP A 326 -15.10 23.93 14.10
C ASP A 326 -14.82 24.01 15.62
N ALA A 327 -13.56 23.83 16.04
CA ALA A 327 -13.12 23.79 17.44
C ALA A 327 -13.85 22.73 18.29
N LYS A 328 -14.18 21.58 17.68
CA LYS A 328 -14.80 20.42 18.32
C LYS A 328 -13.84 19.25 18.40
N GLN A 329 -14.09 18.36 19.36
CA GLN A 329 -13.29 17.14 19.56
C GLN A 329 -13.55 16.10 18.45
N PRO A 330 -12.56 15.24 18.13
CA PRO A 330 -12.75 14.08 17.26
C PRO A 330 -13.81 13.11 17.79
N TRP A 331 -14.67 12.63 16.90
CA TRP A 331 -15.84 11.82 17.25
C TRP A 331 -16.12 10.67 16.27
N ALA A 332 -15.21 10.42 15.32
CA ALA A 332 -15.18 9.22 14.49
C ALA A 332 -13.96 8.36 14.85
N ASP A 333 -14.15 7.06 15.03
CA ASP A 333 -13.08 6.12 15.36
C ASP A 333 -12.82 5.12 14.24
N TYR A 334 -11.54 4.81 14.05
CA TYR A 334 -11.02 3.77 13.18
C TYR A 334 -10.80 2.48 13.96
N ASP A 335 -11.38 1.39 13.48
CA ASP A 335 -11.30 0.05 14.10
C ASP A 335 -10.09 -0.77 13.61
N GLY A 336 -9.18 -0.16 12.86
CA GLY A 336 -8.03 -0.83 12.29
C GLY A 336 -8.33 -1.60 11.01
N TYR A 337 -9.54 -1.44 10.42
CA TYR A 337 -9.94 -2.19 9.22
C TYR A 337 -8.89 -2.13 8.11
N GLY A 338 -8.43 -3.29 7.68
CA GLY A 338 -7.68 -3.52 6.46
C GLY A 338 -8.29 -4.66 5.67
N SER A 339 -7.98 -4.70 4.37
CA SER A 339 -8.35 -5.83 3.52
C SER A 339 -7.19 -6.20 2.60
N CYS A 340 -6.94 -7.51 2.48
CA CYS A 340 -5.98 -8.07 1.56
C CYS A 340 -6.66 -9.14 0.68
N PRO A 341 -7.13 -8.77 -0.53
CA PRO A 341 -7.59 -9.74 -1.51
C PRO A 341 -6.40 -10.57 -2.04
N LEU A 342 -6.16 -11.73 -1.42
CA LEU A 342 -5.10 -12.68 -1.72
C LEU A 342 -5.52 -13.51 -2.94
N THR A 343 -5.04 -13.08 -4.10
CA THR A 343 -5.17 -13.85 -5.34
C THR A 343 -4.24 -15.04 -5.27
N VAL A 344 -4.84 -16.22 -5.16
CA VAL A 344 -4.17 -17.51 -4.99
C VAL A 344 -4.13 -18.31 -6.29
N GLU A 345 -4.97 -17.97 -7.26
CA GLU A 345 -4.94 -18.45 -8.65
C GLU A 345 -5.73 -17.47 -9.52
N ARG A 346 -5.58 -17.55 -10.84
CA ARG A 346 -6.47 -16.85 -11.76
C ARG A 346 -7.90 -17.34 -11.55
N GLY A 347 -8.80 -16.42 -11.23
CA GLY A 347 -10.19 -16.75 -10.97
C GLY A 347 -10.56 -17.04 -9.52
N LYS A 348 -9.63 -17.13 -8.55
CA LYS A 348 -9.99 -17.27 -7.12
C LYS A 348 -9.19 -16.37 -6.19
N ILE A 349 -9.88 -15.89 -5.15
CA ILE A 349 -9.32 -15.00 -4.14
C ILE A 349 -9.76 -15.42 -2.74
N VAL A 350 -8.80 -15.47 -1.82
CA VAL A 350 -9.04 -15.45 -0.37
C VAL A 350 -9.18 -13.97 0.03
N LEU A 351 -10.39 -13.56 0.41
CA LEU A 351 -10.69 -12.16 0.75
C LEU A 351 -10.45 -11.94 2.24
N ALA A 352 -9.21 -11.59 2.59
CA ALA A 352 -8.88 -11.31 3.97
C ALA A 352 -9.34 -9.91 4.38
N GLU A 353 -10.16 -9.83 5.44
CA GLU A 353 -10.65 -8.58 6.03
C GLU A 353 -10.55 -8.67 7.56
N PHE A 354 -9.91 -7.68 8.17
CA PHE A 354 -9.56 -7.70 9.58
C PHE A 354 -9.35 -6.29 10.14
N GLY A 355 -9.53 -6.11 11.45
CA GLY A 355 -9.27 -4.88 12.19
C GLY A 355 -8.02 -4.97 13.05
N TYR A 356 -7.96 -4.13 14.08
CA TYR A 356 -6.94 -4.25 15.11
C TYR A 356 -6.95 -5.64 15.76
N ASP A 357 -5.76 -6.06 16.20
CA ASP A 357 -5.52 -7.32 16.91
C ASP A 357 -5.97 -8.57 16.12
N GLY A 358 -6.06 -8.47 14.79
CA GLY A 358 -6.45 -9.57 13.92
C GLY A 358 -7.95 -9.90 13.93
N LYS A 359 -8.80 -9.06 14.55
CA LYS A 359 -10.25 -9.27 14.60
C LYS A 359 -10.83 -9.34 13.18
N LEU A 360 -11.52 -10.43 12.83
CA LEU A 360 -12.15 -10.55 11.51
C LEU A 360 -13.27 -9.50 11.32
N LEU A 361 -13.24 -8.79 10.19
CA LEU A 361 -14.23 -7.77 9.83
C LEU A 361 -14.75 -7.97 8.39
N PRO A 362 -15.39 -9.12 8.09
CA PRO A 362 -15.85 -9.41 6.73
C PRO A 362 -16.93 -8.42 6.29
N SER A 363 -16.81 -7.91 5.06
CA SER A 363 -17.79 -6.99 4.46
C SER A 363 -19.07 -7.70 4.02
N PHE A 364 -19.01 -9.02 3.82
CA PHE A 364 -20.12 -9.83 3.32
C PHE A 364 -20.47 -10.96 4.29
N PRO A 365 -21.75 -11.35 4.39
CA PRO A 365 -22.13 -12.57 5.08
C PRO A 365 -21.42 -13.80 4.47
N LYS A 366 -21.08 -14.80 5.30
CA LYS A 366 -20.38 -16.02 4.85
C LYS A 366 -21.09 -16.78 3.72
N TRP A 367 -22.42 -16.71 3.66
CA TRP A 367 -23.21 -17.35 2.60
C TRP A 367 -23.11 -16.62 1.24
N VAL A 368 -22.65 -15.36 1.23
CA VAL A 368 -22.32 -14.60 0.01
C VAL A 368 -20.85 -14.80 -0.34
N ILE A 369 -19.95 -14.44 0.59
CA ILE A 369 -18.49 -14.62 0.46
C ILE A 369 -17.95 -15.09 1.81
N ASP A 370 -17.54 -16.34 1.84
CA ASP A 370 -16.69 -16.88 2.91
C ASP A 370 -15.24 -16.51 2.60
N GLY A 371 -14.78 -15.37 3.17
CA GLY A 371 -13.49 -14.75 2.86
C GLY A 371 -12.27 -15.57 3.27
N THR A 372 -12.43 -16.57 4.16
CA THR A 372 -11.34 -17.47 4.58
C THR A 372 -11.06 -18.57 3.56
N ARG A 373 -11.84 -18.66 2.47
CA ARG A 373 -11.68 -19.66 1.41
C ARG A 373 -11.49 -19.00 0.04
N PRO A 374 -10.87 -19.69 -0.93
CA PRO A 374 -10.74 -19.18 -2.29
C PRO A 374 -12.11 -19.11 -2.98
N ARG A 375 -12.53 -17.91 -3.42
CA ARG A 375 -13.83 -17.68 -4.08
C ARG A 375 -13.70 -17.00 -5.44
N ARG A 376 -14.49 -17.46 -6.42
CA ARG A 376 -14.63 -16.83 -7.75
C ARG A 376 -15.33 -15.47 -7.70
N LEU A 377 -16.32 -15.32 -6.81
CA LEU A 377 -16.99 -14.02 -6.65
C LEU A 377 -16.03 -12.94 -6.13
N SER A 378 -15.13 -13.30 -5.21
CA SER A 378 -14.06 -12.41 -4.74
C SER A 378 -13.09 -12.04 -5.86
N TRP A 379 -12.84 -12.94 -6.81
CA TRP A 379 -12.07 -12.63 -8.02
C TRP A 379 -12.76 -11.57 -8.87
N LEU A 380 -14.03 -11.76 -9.24
CA LEU A 380 -14.79 -10.79 -10.04
C LEU A 380 -14.88 -9.44 -9.34
N LEU A 381 -15.05 -9.43 -8.01
CA LEU A 381 -14.98 -8.21 -7.21
C LEU A 381 -13.64 -7.49 -7.40
N LYS A 382 -12.51 -8.20 -7.32
CA LYS A 382 -11.18 -7.59 -7.48
C LYS A 382 -10.84 -7.20 -8.92
N SER A 383 -11.12 -8.05 -9.90
CA SER A 383 -10.72 -7.83 -11.30
C SER A 383 -11.60 -6.78 -11.98
N GLU A 384 -12.91 -6.80 -11.74
CA GLU A 384 -13.85 -5.94 -12.46
C GLU A 384 -14.29 -4.72 -11.62
N ALA A 385 -14.72 -4.96 -10.37
CA ALA A 385 -15.44 -3.93 -9.61
C ALA A 385 -14.51 -2.99 -8.84
N LEU A 386 -13.47 -3.49 -8.17
CA LEU A 386 -12.58 -2.66 -7.33
C LEU A 386 -11.86 -1.55 -8.10
N PRO A 387 -11.34 -1.74 -9.33
CA PRO A 387 -10.77 -0.64 -10.10
C PRO A 387 -11.79 0.46 -10.37
N TRP A 388 -13.03 0.10 -10.73
CA TRP A 388 -14.10 1.08 -10.95
C TRP A 388 -14.47 1.81 -9.64
N VAL A 389 -14.63 1.06 -8.54
CA VAL A 389 -14.93 1.62 -7.21
C VAL A 389 -13.80 2.54 -6.74
N TYR A 390 -12.55 2.26 -7.08
CA TYR A 390 -11.43 3.13 -6.77
C TYR A 390 -11.57 4.48 -7.49
N TRP A 391 -11.61 4.46 -8.82
CA TRP A 391 -11.59 5.67 -9.65
C TRP A 391 -12.86 6.51 -9.53
N ASN A 392 -14.03 5.87 -9.48
CA ASN A 392 -15.33 6.53 -9.54
C ASN A 392 -16.02 6.59 -8.17
N GLY A 393 -15.58 5.81 -7.19
CA GLY A 393 -16.12 5.79 -5.84
C GLY A 393 -15.20 6.51 -4.86
N MET A 394 -14.12 5.83 -4.44
CA MET A 394 -13.18 6.29 -3.41
C MET A 394 -12.59 7.66 -3.73
N LEU A 395 -12.00 7.84 -4.92
CA LEU A 395 -11.39 9.12 -5.31
C LEU A 395 -12.40 10.24 -5.58
N LYS A 396 -13.71 9.94 -5.54
CA LYS A 396 -14.79 10.92 -5.66
C LYS A 396 -15.54 11.09 -4.35
N GLY A 397 -15.03 10.55 -3.23
CA GLY A 397 -15.62 10.66 -1.90
C GLY A 397 -16.95 9.88 -1.75
N HIS A 398 -17.19 8.83 -2.54
CA HIS A 398 -18.34 7.93 -2.29
C HIS A 398 -17.97 6.88 -1.24
N GLU A 399 -18.58 7.00 -0.07
CA GLU A 399 -18.28 6.20 1.14
C GLU A 399 -19.14 4.95 1.28
N TRP A 400 -19.47 4.28 0.16
CA TRP A 400 -20.25 3.06 0.19
C TRP A 400 -19.54 1.98 1.02
N LEU A 401 -20.19 1.43 2.04
CA LEU A 401 -19.56 0.49 2.98
C LEU A 401 -18.30 1.06 3.67
N ALA A 402 -18.10 2.38 3.71
CA ALA A 402 -16.94 3.03 4.33
C ALA A 402 -17.29 4.16 5.30
N LYS A 403 -18.58 4.35 5.61
CA LYS A 403 -19.01 5.35 6.58
C LYS A 403 -18.34 5.09 7.94
N PRO A 404 -17.82 6.14 8.61
CA PRO A 404 -17.23 6.02 9.94
C PRO A 404 -18.24 5.53 10.97
N GLN A 405 -17.76 4.79 11.97
CA GLN A 405 -18.50 4.62 13.21
C GLN A 405 -18.30 5.87 14.05
N MET A 406 -19.40 6.51 14.43
CA MET A 406 -19.37 7.70 15.28
C MET A 406 -19.39 7.27 16.75
N LYS A 407 -18.62 7.96 17.60
CA LYS A 407 -18.79 7.87 19.04
C LYS A 407 -20.22 8.27 19.37
N LYS A 408 -20.87 7.52 20.27
CA LYS A 408 -22.14 7.99 20.85
C LYS A 408 -21.84 9.32 21.54
N ALA A 409 -22.68 10.32 21.31
CA ALA A 409 -22.59 11.57 22.07
C ALA A 409 -22.65 11.22 23.56
N ALA A 410 -21.66 11.71 24.32
CA ALA A 410 -21.61 11.54 25.76
C ALA A 410 -22.73 12.33 26.44
#